data_AF-A0A0R1SE21-F1
#
_entry.id   AF-A0A0R1SE21-F1
#
_cell.length_a   1.000
_cell.length_b   1.000
_cell.length_c   1.000
_cell.angle_alpha   90.00
_cell.angle_beta   90.00
_cell.angle_gamma   90.00
#
_symmetry.space_group_name_H-M   'P 1'
#
loop_
_entity.id
_entity.type
_entity.pdbx_description
1 polymer ?
#
loop_
_entity_poly.entity_id
_entity_poly.type
_entity_poly.pdbx_seq_one_letter_code
_entity_poly.pdbx_strand_id
1 'polypeptide(L)'
;MDEIRQSDPKYTKKYGYRRMTDALKELSFTVNHKKVLRIMTDGPYQKLVADVNEFRYGDIGQNDRVYLEPIMDLFSGEILAFNISEHPTVEFAIKPLKEALNMHYKVKLSDNGTYRPRIPISKWYLAKSFKRTSRLSEHVQKNNMS
;
A
#
# COMPACT_ATOMS: atom_id res chain seq x y z
N MET A 1 -8.46 -17.00 7.51
CA MET A 1 -7.88 -16.62 6.20
C MET A 1 -8.21 -17.75 5.26
N ASP A 2 -9.34 -17.67 4.57
CA ASP A 2 -9.94 -18.84 3.94
C ASP A 2 -9.17 -19.19 2.66
N GLU A 3 -8.76 -20.46 2.55
CA GLU A 3 -8.00 -21.03 1.43
C GLU A 3 -8.64 -20.75 0.06
N ILE A 4 -9.97 -20.52 0.05
CA ILE A 4 -10.78 -20.18 -1.12
C ILE A 4 -10.35 -18.84 -1.76
N ARG A 5 -9.86 -17.86 -0.99
CA ARG A 5 -9.46 -16.56 -1.55
C ARG A 5 -8.09 -16.60 -2.24
N GLN A 6 -7.25 -17.60 -1.99
CA GLN A 6 -5.95 -17.71 -2.66
C GLN A 6 -6.05 -18.32 -4.07
N SER A 7 -7.16 -19.01 -4.39
CA SER A 7 -7.37 -19.63 -5.71
C SER A 7 -8.03 -18.68 -6.72
N ASP A 8 -8.86 -17.74 -6.26
CA ASP A 8 -9.50 -16.74 -7.13
C ASP A 8 -8.45 -15.68 -7.57
N PRO A 9 -8.19 -15.56 -8.89
CA PRO A 9 -7.25 -14.57 -9.42
C PRO A 9 -7.48 -13.18 -8.86
N LYS A 10 -8.74 -12.77 -8.61
CA LYS A 10 -9.14 -11.44 -8.13
C LYS A 10 -8.41 -10.99 -6.87
N TYR A 11 -8.06 -11.91 -5.99
CA TYR A 11 -7.39 -11.64 -4.71
C TYR A 11 -5.88 -11.90 -4.78
N THR A 12 -5.35 -12.23 -5.96
CA THR A 12 -3.91 -12.37 -6.19
C THR A 12 -3.30 -11.03 -6.57
N LYS A 13 -2.06 -10.77 -6.10
CA LYS A 13 -1.24 -9.60 -6.47
C LYS A 13 -1.11 -9.36 -7.98
N LYS A 14 -1.38 -10.39 -8.80
CA LYS A 14 -1.28 -10.34 -10.26
C LYS A 14 -2.51 -9.76 -10.94
N TYR A 15 -3.68 -9.78 -10.30
CA TYR A 15 -4.94 -9.43 -10.97
C TYR A 15 -5.07 -7.95 -11.27
N GLY A 16 -4.83 -7.09 -10.27
CA GLY A 16 -4.89 -5.65 -10.48
C GLY A 16 -3.85 -5.17 -11.50
N TYR A 17 -2.60 -5.63 -11.36
CA TYR A 17 -1.50 -5.19 -12.22
C TYR A 17 -1.64 -5.66 -13.67
N ARG A 18 -2.07 -6.91 -13.89
CA ARG A 18 -2.26 -7.44 -15.24
C ARG A 18 -3.39 -6.72 -15.96
N ARG A 19 -4.56 -6.57 -15.30
CA ARG A 19 -5.70 -5.82 -15.84
C ARG A 19 -5.32 -4.39 -16.18
N MET A 20 -4.57 -3.72 -15.31
CA MET A 20 -4.15 -2.34 -15.59
C MET A 20 -3.14 -2.22 -16.71
N THR A 21 -2.21 -3.18 -16.80
CA THR A 21 -1.27 -3.25 -17.92
C THR A 21 -2.00 -3.48 -19.24
N ASP A 22 -3.00 -4.36 -19.25
CA ASP A 22 -3.77 -4.68 -20.47
C ASP A 22 -4.68 -3.51 -20.87
N ALA A 23 -5.37 -2.87 -19.93
CA ALA A 23 -6.17 -1.67 -20.20
C ALA A 23 -5.31 -0.50 -20.73
N LEU A 24 -4.11 -0.29 -20.17
CA LEU A 24 -3.20 0.75 -20.68
C LEU A 24 -2.77 0.46 -22.12
N LYS A 25 -2.52 -0.81 -22.47
CA LYS A 25 -2.19 -1.19 -23.86
C LYS A 25 -3.37 -0.98 -24.81
N GLU A 26 -4.59 -1.31 -24.38
CA GLU A 26 -5.81 -1.10 -25.17
C GLU A 26 -6.05 0.39 -25.46
N LEU A 27 -5.76 1.25 -24.48
CA LEU A 27 -5.75 2.70 -24.64
C LEU A 27 -4.51 3.25 -25.38
N SER A 28 -3.72 2.38 -26.03
CA SER A 28 -2.51 2.73 -26.78
C SER A 28 -1.38 3.38 -25.95
N PHE A 29 -1.40 3.23 -24.63
CA PHE A 29 -0.29 3.67 -23.77
C PHE A 29 0.80 2.59 -23.67
N THR A 30 2.01 2.94 -24.13
CA THR A 30 3.19 2.08 -23.95
C THR A 30 3.83 2.30 -22.58
N VAL A 31 3.36 1.56 -21.57
CA VAL A 31 3.88 1.65 -20.20
C VAL A 31 4.63 0.37 -19.83
N ASN A 32 5.84 0.52 -19.27
CA ASN A 32 6.57 -0.62 -18.73
C ASN A 32 5.76 -1.25 -17.58
N HIS A 33 5.53 -2.54 -17.68
CA HIS A 33 4.76 -3.32 -16.72
C HIS A 33 5.34 -3.25 -15.28
N LYS A 34 6.66 -3.12 -15.12
CA LYS A 34 7.28 -2.86 -13.81
C LYS A 34 6.87 -1.51 -13.21
N LYS A 35 6.54 -0.52 -14.05
CA LYS A 35 6.04 0.80 -13.63
C LYS A 35 4.63 0.66 -13.08
N VAL A 36 3.76 -0.08 -13.77
CA VAL A 36 2.40 -0.40 -13.31
C VAL A 36 2.46 -1.14 -11.97
N LEU A 37 3.30 -2.17 -11.87
CA LEU A 37 3.50 -2.91 -10.62
C LEU A 37 3.98 -2.00 -9.47
N ARG A 38 4.96 -1.11 -9.73
CA ARG A 38 5.46 -0.19 -8.70
C ARG A 38 4.40 0.80 -8.23
N ILE A 39 3.55 1.27 -9.13
CA ILE A 39 2.38 2.10 -8.77
C ILE A 39 1.41 1.30 -7.90
N MET A 40 1.21 0.01 -8.21
CA MET A 40 0.34 -0.88 -7.43
C MET A 40 0.95 -1.42 -6.14
N THR A 41 2.23 -1.16 -5.88
CA THR A 41 2.96 -1.46 -4.64
C THR A 41 3.52 -2.88 -4.49
N ASP A 42 4.65 -2.99 -3.78
CA ASP A 42 5.40 -4.24 -3.55
C ASP A 42 5.40 -4.72 -2.10
N GLY A 43 4.74 -3.98 -1.20
CA GLY A 43 4.56 -4.34 0.20
C GLY A 43 3.28 -3.76 0.81
N PRO A 44 2.77 -4.38 1.89
CA PRO A 44 1.49 -4.00 2.49
C PRO A 44 1.57 -2.62 3.15
N TYR A 45 0.46 -1.90 3.20
CA TYR A 45 0.35 -0.57 3.82
C TYR A 45 1.27 0.53 3.26
N GLN A 46 1.91 0.35 2.11
CA GLN A 46 2.71 1.42 1.48
C GLN A 46 1.87 2.40 0.68
N LYS A 47 0.77 1.90 0.09
CA LYS A 47 -0.13 2.66 -0.75
C LYS A 47 -1.55 2.24 -0.42
N LEU A 48 -2.26 3.17 0.19
CA LEU A 48 -3.67 3.03 0.47
C LEU A 48 -4.43 3.85 -0.57
N VAL A 49 -5.52 3.30 -1.08
CA VAL A 49 -6.45 4.01 -1.94
C VAL A 49 -7.79 4.15 -1.24
N ALA A 50 -8.46 5.24 -1.56
CA ALA A 50 -9.77 5.60 -1.04
C ALA A 50 -10.64 6.05 -2.20
N ASP A 51 -11.94 5.83 -2.10
CA ASP A 51 -12.89 6.21 -3.15
C ASP A 51 -14.31 6.37 -2.57
N VAL A 52 -14.87 7.58 -2.64
CA VAL A 52 -16.24 7.83 -2.17
C VAL A 52 -17.23 7.37 -3.24
N ASN A 53 -18.03 6.36 -2.91
CA ASN A 53 -19.05 5.79 -3.80
C ASN A 53 -20.46 6.20 -3.34
N GLU A 54 -21.29 6.74 -4.26
CA GLU A 54 -22.72 7.03 -4.03
C GLU A 54 -23.59 5.87 -4.51
N PHE A 55 -24.47 5.37 -3.65
CA PHE A 55 -25.49 4.38 -3.96
C PHE A 55 -26.87 5.00 -3.77
N ARG A 56 -27.74 4.86 -4.76
CA ARG A 56 -29.14 5.30 -4.68
C ARG A 56 -30.05 4.14 -4.29
N TYR A 57 -31.02 4.38 -3.41
CA TYR A 57 -31.99 3.39 -2.97
C TYR A 57 -33.38 4.02 -2.86
N GLY A 58 -34.45 3.37 -3.29
CA GLY A 58 -35.80 3.95 -3.24
C GLY A 58 -36.12 4.88 -4.42
N ASP A 59 -36.95 5.90 -4.18
CA ASP A 59 -37.63 6.71 -5.22
C ASP A 59 -36.79 7.90 -5.74
N ILE A 60 -35.45 7.77 -5.65
CA ILE A 60 -34.47 8.71 -6.25
C ILE A 60 -34.52 10.11 -5.62
N GLY A 61 -35.03 10.21 -4.39
CA GLY A 61 -34.96 11.44 -3.58
C GLY A 61 -33.54 11.82 -3.16
N GLN A 62 -33.36 13.01 -2.60
CA GLN A 62 -32.06 13.45 -2.07
C GLN A 62 -31.63 12.66 -0.82
N ASN A 63 -32.58 12.08 -0.07
CA ASN A 63 -32.36 11.25 1.13
C ASN A 63 -32.22 9.76 0.80
N ASP A 64 -32.44 9.40 -0.45
CA ASP A 64 -32.41 8.04 -1.00
C ASP A 64 -30.99 7.70 -1.48
N ARG A 65 -29.99 8.17 -0.73
CA ARG A 65 -28.57 8.02 -1.05
C ARG A 65 -27.78 7.54 0.15
N VAL A 66 -26.87 6.61 -0.11
CA VAL A 66 -25.91 6.10 0.84
C VAL A 66 -24.52 6.22 0.22
N TYR A 67 -23.60 6.77 0.98
CA TYR A 67 -22.21 6.93 0.59
C TYR A 67 -21.35 5.88 1.31
N LEU A 68 -20.41 5.29 0.57
CA LEU A 68 -19.41 4.36 1.09
C LEU A 68 -18.02 4.95 0.85
N GLU A 69 -17.22 5.03 1.90
CA GLU A 69 -15.79 5.37 1.83
C GLU A 69 -14.98 4.17 2.32
N PRO A 70 -14.45 3.32 1.42
CA PRO A 70 -13.52 2.26 1.77
C PRO A 70 -12.06 2.74 1.68
N ILE A 71 -11.22 2.30 2.61
CA ILE A 71 -9.76 2.42 2.52
C ILE A 71 -9.18 1.05 2.20
N MET A 72 -8.53 0.92 1.05
CA MET A 72 -7.98 -0.34 0.56
C MET A 72 -6.46 -0.32 0.52
N ASP A 73 -5.81 -1.40 0.96
CA ASP A 73 -4.39 -1.64 0.72
C ASP A 73 -4.17 -2.17 -0.70
N LEU A 74 -3.43 -1.43 -1.54
CA LEU A 74 -3.16 -1.85 -2.92
C LEU A 74 -2.31 -3.13 -3.01
N PHE A 75 -1.60 -3.50 -1.94
CA PHE A 75 -0.78 -4.72 -1.94
C PHE A 75 -1.62 -5.99 -1.83
N SER A 76 -2.55 -6.04 -0.88
CA SER A 76 -3.39 -7.21 -0.61
C SER A 76 -4.73 -7.13 -1.34
N GLY A 77 -5.17 -5.94 -1.73
CA GLY A 77 -6.53 -5.69 -2.22
C GLY A 77 -7.58 -5.74 -1.11
N GLU A 78 -7.17 -5.74 0.16
CA GLU A 78 -8.08 -5.79 1.31
C GLU A 78 -8.58 -4.39 1.67
N ILE A 79 -9.86 -4.30 2.00
CA ILE A 79 -10.44 -3.13 2.64
C ILE A 79 -10.02 -3.15 4.11
N LEU A 80 -9.21 -2.19 4.52
CA LEU A 80 -8.70 -2.06 5.89
C LEU A 80 -9.76 -1.46 6.81
N ALA A 81 -10.44 -0.41 6.35
CA ALA A 81 -11.48 0.28 7.08
C ALA A 81 -12.50 0.84 6.08
N PHE A 82 -13.71 1.10 6.54
CA PHE A 82 -14.72 1.74 5.70
C PHE A 82 -15.69 2.56 6.54
N ASN A 83 -16.39 3.48 5.90
CA ASN A 83 -17.48 4.23 6.51
C ASN A 83 -18.69 4.28 5.59
N ILE A 84 -19.89 4.20 6.16
CA ILE A 84 -21.16 4.29 5.45
C ILE A 84 -21.99 5.39 6.09
N SER A 85 -22.55 6.29 5.27
CA SER A 85 -23.31 7.46 5.75
C SER A 85 -24.30 7.93 4.69
N GLU A 86 -25.40 8.56 5.11
CA GLU A 86 -26.32 9.27 4.20
C GLU A 86 -25.75 10.60 3.70
N HIS A 87 -24.67 11.08 4.32
CA HIS A 87 -24.07 12.37 4.04
C HIS A 87 -22.55 12.24 3.82
N PRO A 88 -22.00 12.69 2.68
CA PRO A 88 -20.58 12.58 2.35
C PRO A 88 -19.82 13.77 2.94
N THR A 89 -19.71 13.82 4.26
CA THR A 89 -19.00 14.88 4.97
C THR A 89 -17.49 14.66 5.01
N VAL A 90 -16.74 15.70 5.36
CA VAL A 90 -15.29 15.58 5.58
C VAL A 90 -14.98 14.57 6.71
N GLU A 91 -15.76 14.58 7.79
CA GLU A 91 -15.61 13.62 8.88
C GLU A 91 -15.85 12.19 8.41
N PHE A 92 -16.87 12.00 7.55
CA PHE A 92 -17.16 10.72 6.93
C PHE A 92 -15.95 10.15 6.18
N ALA A 93 -15.25 10.98 5.40
CA ALA A 93 -14.05 10.58 4.66
C ALA A 93 -12.83 10.36 5.57
N ILE A 94 -12.66 11.16 6.62
CA ILE A 94 -11.49 11.11 7.50
C ILE A 94 -11.53 9.91 8.46
N LYS A 95 -12.73 9.52 8.93
CA LYS A 95 -12.88 8.44 9.92
C LYS A 95 -12.20 7.12 9.53
N PRO A 96 -12.50 6.50 8.36
CA PRO A 96 -11.90 5.21 8.01
C PRO A 96 -10.39 5.34 7.72
N LEU A 97 -9.92 6.51 7.26
CA LEU A 97 -8.48 6.77 7.12
C LEU A 97 -7.75 6.70 8.48
N LYS A 98 -8.31 7.32 9.52
CA LYS A 98 -7.74 7.25 10.89
C LYS A 98 -7.69 5.82 11.41
N GLU A 99 -8.75 5.04 11.17
CA GLU A 99 -8.83 3.63 11.57
C GLU A 99 -7.77 2.78 10.85
N ALA A 100 -7.64 2.94 9.52
CA ALA A 100 -6.63 2.23 8.73
C ALA A 100 -5.20 2.56 9.14
N LEU A 101 -4.89 3.83 9.41
CA LEU A 101 -3.57 4.24 9.90
C LEU A 101 -3.27 3.65 11.27
N ASN A 102 -4.23 3.65 12.20
CA ASN A 102 -4.06 3.06 13.52
C ASN A 102 -3.78 1.55 13.46
N MET A 103 -4.45 0.83 12.55
CA MET A 103 -4.13 -0.59 12.30
C MET A 103 -2.69 -0.76 11.80
N HIS A 104 -2.24 0.07 10.87
CA HIS A 104 -0.86 0.04 10.40
C HIS A 104 0.17 0.27 11.52
N TYR A 105 -0.08 1.24 12.42
CA TYR A 105 0.78 1.49 13.58
C TYR A 105 0.84 0.29 14.52
N LYS A 106 -0.30 -0.35 14.83
CA LYS A 106 -0.34 -1.55 15.68
C LYS A 106 0.48 -2.70 15.12
N VAL A 107 0.36 -2.96 13.82
CA VAL A 107 1.16 -3.99 13.12
C VAL A 107 2.67 -3.68 13.21
N LYS A 108 3.08 -2.42 13.07
CA LYS A 108 4.50 -2.06 13.23
C LYS A 108 5.04 -2.26 14.64
N LEU A 109 4.21 -2.04 15.65
CA LEU A 109 4.58 -2.23 17.06
C LEU A 109 4.65 -3.71 17.43
N SER A 110 3.78 -4.56 16.88
CA SER A 110 3.84 -6.02 17.10
C SER A 110 5.04 -6.68 16.41
N ASP A 111 5.43 -6.16 15.24
CA ASP A 111 6.44 -6.79 14.39
C ASP A 111 7.87 -6.29 14.65
N ASN A 112 8.24 -5.92 15.89
CA ASN A 112 9.60 -5.47 16.27
C ASN A 112 10.29 -4.50 15.27
N GLY A 113 9.54 -3.71 14.49
CA GLY A 113 10.07 -2.84 13.43
C GLY A 113 10.64 -3.53 12.17
N THR A 114 10.32 -4.80 11.88
CA THR A 114 10.82 -5.52 10.68
C THR A 114 10.20 -5.09 9.35
N TYR A 115 9.32 -4.09 9.35
CA TYR A 115 8.88 -3.44 8.12
C TYR A 115 9.96 -2.47 7.60
N ARG A 116 10.68 -2.85 6.54
CA ARG A 116 11.64 -1.96 5.86
C ARG A 116 10.93 -1.14 4.78
N PRO A 117 10.54 0.14 5.02
CA PRO A 117 10.21 1.01 3.90
C PRO A 117 11.45 1.13 3.02
N ARG A 118 11.25 1.06 1.69
CA ARG A 118 12.31 1.23 0.70
C ARG A 118 13.07 2.52 1.00
N ILE A 119 14.29 2.38 1.51
CA ILE A 119 15.23 3.48 1.69
C ILE A 119 15.39 4.16 0.31
N PRO A 120 15.16 5.49 0.19
CA PRO A 120 15.42 6.22 -1.05
C PRO A 120 16.84 5.91 -1.54
N ILE A 121 17.05 5.76 -2.85
CA ILE A 121 18.36 5.37 -3.42
C ILE A 121 19.50 6.26 -2.89
N SER A 122 19.23 7.53 -2.58
CA SER A 122 20.15 8.47 -1.94
C SER A 122 20.65 8.05 -0.55
N LYS A 123 19.80 7.41 0.28
CA LYS A 123 20.21 6.87 1.59
C LYS A 123 20.89 5.49 1.49
N TRP A 124 20.75 4.78 0.36
CA TRP A 124 21.43 3.50 0.13
C TRP A 124 22.95 3.69 -0.05
N TYR A 125 23.38 4.75 -0.73
CA TYR A 125 24.80 5.10 -0.85
C TYR A 125 25.43 5.41 0.52
N LEU A 126 24.72 6.16 1.37
CA LEU A 126 25.20 6.50 2.72
C LEU A 126 25.34 5.26 3.61
N ALA A 127 24.35 4.35 3.58
CA ALA A 127 24.41 3.11 4.36
C ALA A 127 25.50 2.12 3.88
N LYS A 128 25.79 2.10 2.57
CA LYS A 128 26.86 1.26 2.00
C LYS A 128 28.25 1.84 2.29
N SER A 129 28.40 3.16 2.29
CA SER A 129 29.63 3.83 2.70
C SER A 129 29.91 3.61 4.19
N PHE A 130 28.89 3.67 5.05
CA PHE A 130 29.06 3.48 6.49
C PHE A 130 29.51 2.06 6.89
N LYS A 131 28.96 1.02 6.23
CA LYS A 131 29.43 -0.37 6.45
C LYS A 131 30.82 -0.66 5.85
N ARG A 132 31.26 0.15 4.89
CA ARG A 132 32.59 0.03 4.27
C ARG A 132 33.65 0.73 5.12
N THR A 133 33.32 1.86 5.76
CA THR A 133 34.22 2.56 6.68
C THR A 133 34.46 1.79 7.98
N SER A 134 33.43 1.13 8.54
CA SER A 134 33.59 0.33 9.77
C SER A 134 34.44 -0.94 9.59
N ARG A 135 34.37 -1.59 8.42
CA ARG A 135 35.25 -2.75 8.11
C ARG A 135 36.70 -2.35 7.86
N LEU A 136 36.93 -1.13 7.37
CA LEU A 136 38.28 -0.61 7.14
C LEU A 136 38.99 -0.23 8.45
N SER A 137 38.27 0.34 9.43
CA SER A 137 38.85 0.62 10.75
C SER A 137 39.23 -0.65 11.52
N GLU A 138 38.41 -1.71 11.43
CA GLU A 138 38.70 -3.00 12.08
C GLU A 138 39.91 -3.74 11.48
N HIS A 139 40.14 -3.60 10.17
CA HIS A 139 41.30 -4.20 9.49
C HIS A 139 42.61 -3.45 9.79
N VAL A 140 42.55 -2.12 9.89
CA VAL A 140 43.73 -1.28 10.20
C VAL A 140 44.18 -1.51 11.66
N GLN A 141 43.26 -1.72 12.60
CA GLN A 141 43.61 -2.02 13.99
C GLN A 141 44.26 -3.40 14.17
N LYS A 142 43.86 -4.40 13.38
CA LYS A 142 44.45 -5.76 13.46
C LYS A 142 45.88 -5.84 12.92
N ASN A 143 46.26 -4.98 11.98
CA ASN A 143 47.59 -5.00 11.35
C ASN A 143 48.63 -4.14 12.08
N ASN A 144 48.23 -3.35 13.09
CA ASN A 144 49.13 -2.53 13.90
C ASN A 144 49.44 -3.16 15.28
N MET A 145 49.06 -4.43 15.49
CA MET A 145 49.27 -5.19 16.73
C MET A 145 50.03 -6.51 16.51
N SER A 146 50.70 -6.68 15.36
CA SER A 146 51.62 -7.79 15.08
C SER A 146 53.04 -7.29 14.89
#